data_AF-A0A1I7T3R7-F1
#
_entry.id   AF-A0A1I7T3R7-F1
#
_cell.length_a   1.000
_cell.length_b   1.000
_cell.length_c   1.000
_cell.angle_alpha   90.00
_cell.angle_beta   90.00
_cell.angle_gamma   90.00
#
_symmetry.space_group_name_H-M   'P 1'
#
loop_
_entity.id
_entity.type
_entity.pdbx_description
1 polymer ?
#
loop_
_entity_poly.entity_id
_entity_poly.type
_entity_poly.pdbx_seq_one_letter_code
_entity_poly.pdbx_strand_id
1 'polypeptide(L)'
;MGRLKLAFRNVLVPLFFVYFFLHIGFTTWKLFQVDSSRIGYENLRDGPLLAKGGKHVKKGNVIEAIGYGKLSAMGFGNKMRKKPKQVHPVLRPKDEGVPELSEKVKTTVIEESQNLLNKTSVSSNFIYIAMINNAYERMTLNWICNTALMENVHNRTLIISMDSSTCHSIKTQWDETIKCVSLDIDNYKIGYDWGRQQYINILTLRANIMELLTSNDIPHVLIETDATWFKVIDEKKKLIFKPLYLAHDKS
;
A
#
# COMPACT_ATOMS: atom_id res chain seq x y z
N MET A 1 24.52 -50.74 -18.42
CA MET A 1 23.28 -50.16 -17.81
C MET A 1 23.07 -50.45 -16.32
N GLY A 2 23.60 -51.53 -15.72
CA GLY A 2 23.34 -51.87 -14.30
C GLY A 2 23.99 -50.95 -13.25
N ARG A 3 25.24 -50.51 -13.46
CA ARG A 3 25.98 -49.66 -12.50
C ARG A 3 25.39 -48.24 -12.36
N LEU A 4 24.87 -47.68 -13.45
CA LEU A 4 24.22 -46.36 -13.44
C LEU A 4 22.88 -46.40 -12.69
N LYS A 5 22.07 -47.45 -12.87
CA LYS A 5 20.83 -47.66 -12.11
C LYS A 5 21.10 -47.88 -10.61
N LEU A 6 22.19 -48.57 -10.26
CA LEU A 6 22.59 -48.79 -8.88
C LEU A 6 23.05 -47.48 -8.20
N ALA A 7 23.86 -46.66 -8.88
CA ALA A 7 24.29 -45.37 -8.38
C ALA A 7 23.12 -44.37 -8.25
N PHE A 8 22.21 -44.38 -9.22
CA PHE A 8 21.00 -43.53 -9.16
C PHE A 8 20.13 -43.89 -7.95
N ARG A 9 19.88 -45.18 -7.72
CA ARG A 9 19.00 -45.65 -6.64
C ARG A 9 19.62 -45.55 -5.26
N ASN A 10 20.93 -45.75 -5.14
CA ASN A 10 21.60 -45.81 -3.83
C ASN A 10 22.26 -44.49 -3.41
N VAL A 11 22.45 -43.53 -4.33
CA VAL A 11 23.12 -42.25 -4.03
C VAL A 11 22.20 -41.06 -4.30
N LEU A 12 21.61 -40.98 -5.50
CA LEU A 12 20.80 -39.83 -5.91
C LEU A 12 19.44 -39.77 -5.20
N VAL A 13 18.76 -40.92 -5.04
CA VAL A 13 17.49 -41.00 -4.30
C VAL A 13 17.63 -40.55 -2.84
N PRO A 14 18.57 -41.06 -2.03
CA PRO A 14 18.73 -40.60 -0.66
C PRO A 14 19.18 -39.13 -0.58
N LEU A 15 20.04 -38.65 -1.48
CA LEU A 15 20.41 -37.22 -1.55
C LEU A 15 19.20 -36.32 -1.83
N PHE A 16 18.30 -36.74 -2.74
CA PHE A 16 17.06 -36.02 -3.02
C PHE A 16 16.17 -35.94 -1.78
N PHE A 17 16.01 -37.04 -1.05
CA PHE A 17 15.21 -37.03 0.19
C PHE A 17 15.85 -36.13 1.27
N VAL A 18 17.17 -36.18 1.45
CA VAL A 18 17.88 -35.28 2.38
C VAL A 18 17.65 -33.82 1.99
N TYR A 19 17.80 -33.48 0.71
CA TYR A 19 17.53 -32.13 0.22
C TYR A 19 16.07 -31.72 0.44
N PHE A 20 15.12 -32.59 0.10
CA PHE A 20 13.69 -32.34 0.22
C PHE A 20 13.28 -32.06 1.67
N PHE A 21 13.74 -32.86 2.62
CA PHE A 21 13.46 -32.65 4.04
C PHE A 21 14.18 -31.43 4.62
N LEU A 22 15.41 -31.13 4.20
CA LEU A 22 16.09 -29.88 4.56
C LEU A 22 15.37 -28.66 4.00
N HIS A 23 14.87 -28.73 2.76
CA HIS A 23 14.14 -27.64 2.13
C HIS A 23 12.78 -27.41 2.80
N ILE A 24 12.04 -28.47 3.13
CA ILE A 24 10.81 -28.38 3.93
C ILE A 24 11.12 -27.83 5.32
N GLY A 25 12.16 -28.31 5.99
CA GLY A 25 12.58 -27.79 7.30
C GLY A 25 12.92 -26.30 7.26
N PHE A 26 13.65 -25.84 6.23
CA PHE A 26 14.01 -24.44 6.08
C PHE A 26 12.82 -23.56 5.69
N THR A 27 11.95 -24.01 4.78
CA THR A 27 10.76 -23.26 4.37
C THR A 27 9.73 -23.19 5.49
N THR A 28 9.50 -24.27 6.23
CA THR A 28 8.65 -24.25 7.43
C THR A 28 9.27 -23.38 8.53
N TRP A 29 10.58 -23.43 8.76
CA TRP A 29 11.26 -22.53 9.69
C TRP A 29 11.11 -21.05 9.30
N LYS A 30 11.21 -20.72 8.01
CA LYS A 30 10.93 -19.37 7.48
C LYS A 30 9.46 -18.97 7.65
N LEU A 31 8.51 -19.90 7.47
CA LEU A 31 7.07 -19.68 7.68
C LEU A 31 6.70 -19.46 9.15
N PHE A 32 7.36 -20.18 10.07
CA PHE A 32 7.15 -20.10 11.52
C PHE A 32 8.05 -19.09 12.22
N GLN A 33 8.95 -18.40 11.50
CA GLN A 33 9.48 -17.12 11.98
C GLN A 33 8.32 -16.13 12.00
N VAL A 34 7.61 -16.14 13.12
CA VAL A 34 6.65 -15.11 13.49
C VAL A 34 7.45 -13.82 13.55
N ASP A 35 7.32 -13.03 12.50
CA ASP A 35 7.80 -11.66 12.49
C ASP A 35 7.06 -10.96 13.63
N SER A 36 7.75 -10.66 14.74
CA SER A 36 7.18 -10.01 15.92
C SER A 36 6.69 -8.59 15.65
N SER A 37 6.76 -8.17 14.40
CA SER A 37 6.24 -6.94 13.86
C SER A 37 4.91 -7.09 13.10
N ARG A 38 4.43 -8.31 12.86
CA ARG A 38 3.03 -8.55 12.46
C ARG A 38 2.12 -8.37 13.68
N ILE A 39 1.32 -7.32 13.65
CA ILE A 39 0.18 -7.17 14.55
C ILE A 39 -0.69 -8.42 14.39
N GLY A 40 -1.05 -9.06 15.51
CA GLY A 40 -1.88 -10.26 15.50
C GLY A 40 -3.14 -10.05 14.67
N TYR A 41 -3.44 -11.01 13.79
CA TYR A 41 -4.59 -11.00 12.88
C TYR A 41 -5.96 -10.90 13.56
N GLU A 42 -6.02 -10.90 14.89
CA GLU A 42 -7.26 -10.84 15.66
C GLU A 42 -7.95 -9.46 15.59
N ASN A 43 -7.22 -8.38 15.27
CA ASN A 43 -7.76 -7.02 15.20
C ASN A 43 -7.95 -6.48 13.77
N LEU A 44 -7.76 -7.29 12.73
CA LEU A 44 -7.85 -6.85 11.31
C LEU A 44 -9.21 -7.12 10.66
N ARG A 45 -10.28 -7.27 11.47
CA ARG A 45 -11.66 -7.27 10.94
C ARG A 45 -12.17 -5.88 10.56
N ASP A 46 -11.44 -4.83 10.88
CA ASP A 46 -11.86 -3.47 10.59
C ASP A 46 -11.26 -2.98 9.27
N GLY A 47 -11.99 -3.30 8.19
CA GLY A 47 -12.10 -2.40 7.05
C GLY A 47 -12.76 -1.07 7.47
N PRO A 48 -12.82 -0.07 6.58
CA PRO A 48 -12.86 1.32 6.97
C PRO A 48 -14.13 1.69 7.74
N LEU A 49 -13.94 2.41 8.84
CA LEU A 49 -14.94 3.30 9.47
C LEU A 49 -16.18 2.64 10.08
N LEU A 50 -16.04 1.67 10.99
CA LEU A 50 -17.07 1.42 12.02
C LEU A 50 -16.44 1.14 13.39
N ALA A 51 -16.17 2.20 14.16
CA ALA A 51 -16.01 2.05 15.59
C ALA A 51 -17.35 1.57 16.18
N LYS A 52 -17.45 0.28 16.52
CA LYS A 52 -18.60 -0.24 17.26
C LYS A 52 -18.64 0.39 18.66
N GLY A 53 -19.56 1.33 18.83
CA GLY A 53 -19.93 1.90 20.12
C GLY A 53 -19.32 3.27 20.36
N GLY A 54 -20.11 4.31 20.09
CA GLY A 54 -19.78 5.70 20.40
C GLY A 54 -19.52 5.93 21.89
N LYS A 55 -18.27 5.78 22.31
CA LYS A 55 -17.73 6.40 23.51
C LYS A 55 -16.46 7.15 23.12
N HIS A 56 -16.48 8.45 23.35
CA HIS A 56 -15.31 9.31 23.19
C HIS A 56 -14.14 8.78 24.03
N VAL A 57 -13.01 8.51 23.39
CA VAL A 57 -11.74 8.21 24.06
C VAL A 57 -11.29 9.49 24.75
N LYS A 58 -11.49 9.56 26.07
CA LYS A 58 -10.83 10.57 26.91
C LYS A 58 -9.34 10.27 26.93
N LYS A 59 -8.53 11.31 26.64
CA LYS A 59 -7.07 11.33 26.77
C LYS A 59 -6.58 10.51 27.96
N GLY A 60 -5.73 9.51 27.71
CA GLY A 60 -5.04 8.78 28.76
C GLY A 60 -4.30 7.55 28.24
N ASN A 61 -2.97 7.67 28.18
CA ASN A 61 -1.93 6.65 28.10
C ASN A 61 -1.96 5.63 26.94
N VAL A 62 -0.83 5.62 26.22
CA VAL A 62 -0.44 4.66 25.19
C VAL A 62 -0.75 3.24 25.64
N ILE A 63 -1.62 2.56 24.89
CA ILE A 63 -1.90 1.14 25.07
C ILE A 63 -0.67 0.39 24.53
N GLU A 64 0.22 0.01 25.42
CA GLU A 64 1.24 -1.00 25.14
C GLU A 64 0.54 -2.28 24.70
N ALA A 65 0.91 -2.77 23.51
CA ALA A 65 0.41 -4.03 22.98
C ALA A 65 0.75 -5.16 23.97
N ILE A 66 -0.27 -5.75 24.60
CA ILE A 66 -0.13 -6.97 25.39
C ILE A 66 0.22 -8.09 24.42
N GLY A 67 1.52 -8.37 24.28
CA GLY A 67 2.01 -9.53 23.53
C GLY A 67 1.57 -10.82 24.21
N TYR A 68 0.88 -11.69 23.47
CA TYR A 68 0.49 -13.03 23.89
C TYR A 68 1.72 -13.91 24.17
N GLY A 69 2.28 -13.80 25.37
CA GLY A 69 3.33 -14.68 25.89
C GLY A 69 2.80 -15.81 26.77
N LYS A 70 1.58 -16.33 26.52
CA LYS A 70 0.93 -17.23 27.50
C LYS A 70 0.08 -18.38 26.93
N LEU A 71 0.40 -18.88 25.73
CA LEU A 71 -0.28 -20.07 25.17
C LEU A 71 0.65 -21.23 24.75
N SER A 72 1.95 -21.15 25.02
CA SER A 72 2.89 -22.24 24.76
C SER A 72 3.45 -22.84 26.05
N ALA A 73 2.57 -23.25 26.97
CA ALA A 73 2.98 -23.95 28.18
C ALA A 73 1.95 -25.03 28.59
N MET A 74 1.58 -25.87 27.64
CA MET A 74 0.92 -27.14 27.94
C MET A 74 1.54 -28.21 27.03
N GLY A 75 2.66 -28.78 27.47
CA GLY A 75 3.44 -29.75 26.72
C GLY A 75 4.56 -30.33 27.58
N PHE A 76 4.38 -31.59 27.96
CA PHE A 76 5.20 -32.41 28.84
C PHE A 76 6.70 -32.43 28.48
N GLY A 77 7.57 -32.32 29.49
CA GLY A 77 8.97 -32.75 29.38
C GLY A 77 9.97 -31.94 30.19
N ASN A 78 10.50 -32.54 31.26
CA ASN A 78 11.68 -32.08 31.98
C ASN A 78 12.90 -32.01 31.04
N LYS A 79 13.19 -30.85 30.44
CA LYS A 79 14.52 -30.53 29.91
C LYS A 79 14.86 -29.07 30.18
N MET A 80 16.09 -28.87 30.68
CA MET A 80 16.70 -27.61 31.10
C MET A 80 16.22 -26.40 30.28
N ARG A 81 15.65 -25.42 30.98
CA ARG A 81 15.32 -24.08 30.46
C ARG A 81 16.61 -23.40 30.00
N LYS A 82 16.99 -23.56 28.72
CA LYS A 82 17.88 -22.59 28.07
C LYS A 82 17.12 -21.28 28.00
N LYS A 83 17.62 -20.23 28.67
CA LYS A 83 17.09 -18.88 28.51
C LYS A 83 17.08 -18.56 27.01
N PRO A 84 15.96 -18.09 26.44
CA PRO A 84 15.96 -17.65 25.05
C PRO A 84 17.04 -16.59 24.87
N LYS A 85 17.85 -16.71 23.81
CA LYS A 85 18.82 -15.68 23.43
C LYS A 85 18.07 -14.36 23.39
N GLN A 86 18.54 -13.35 24.14
CA GLN A 86 18.05 -11.98 23.99
C GLN A 86 18.30 -11.59 22.54
N VAL A 87 17.23 -11.59 21.75
CA VAL A 87 17.24 -10.96 20.42
C VAL A 87 17.35 -9.48 20.71
N HIS A 88 18.49 -8.88 20.38
CA HIS A 88 18.63 -7.43 20.46
C HIS A 88 17.46 -6.82 19.68
N PRO A 89 16.67 -5.90 20.28
CA PRO A 89 15.62 -5.23 19.55
C PRO A 89 16.28 -4.58 18.34
N VAL A 90 15.91 -5.03 17.14
CA VAL A 90 16.25 -4.32 15.91
C VAL A 90 15.73 -2.92 16.12
N LEU A 91 16.64 -1.94 16.16
CA LEU A 91 16.30 -0.53 16.29
C LEU A 91 15.33 -0.21 15.17
N ARG A 92 14.04 -0.17 15.49
CA ARG A 92 13.02 0.23 14.53
C ARG A 92 13.27 1.71 14.24
N PRO A 93 13.21 2.14 12.98
CA PRO A 93 13.18 3.56 12.67
C PRO A 93 12.12 4.22 13.56
N LYS A 94 12.49 5.31 14.22
CA LYS A 94 11.56 6.08 15.05
C LYS A 94 10.41 6.51 14.15
N ASP A 95 9.18 6.21 14.55
CA ASP A 95 8.00 6.68 13.84
C ASP A 95 7.93 8.21 13.98
N GLU A 96 8.04 8.91 12.86
CA GLU A 96 7.97 10.37 12.80
C GLU A 96 6.52 10.87 12.69
N GLY A 97 5.54 9.94 12.61
CA GLY A 97 4.13 10.26 12.48
C GLY A 97 3.73 10.63 11.05
N VAL A 98 2.57 11.27 10.94
CA VAL A 98 2.01 11.71 9.66
C VAL A 98 2.83 12.91 9.13
N PRO A 99 3.35 12.85 7.90
CA PRO A 99 4.04 14.01 7.31
C PRO A 99 3.12 15.23 7.25
N GLU A 100 3.59 16.36 7.76
CA GLU A 100 2.88 17.63 7.59
C GLU A 100 3.23 18.24 6.23
N LEU A 101 2.21 18.67 5.48
CA LEU A 101 2.44 19.39 4.23
C LEU A 101 2.88 20.83 4.55
N SER A 102 3.94 21.28 3.89
CA SER A 102 4.33 22.69 3.92
C SER A 102 3.25 23.57 3.26
N GLU A 103 3.07 24.80 3.76
CA GLU A 103 2.07 25.73 3.22
C GLU A 103 2.28 26.01 1.73
N LYS A 104 3.53 26.11 1.27
CA LYS A 104 3.87 26.27 -0.15
C LYS A 104 3.33 25.13 -1.02
N VAL A 105 3.41 23.90 -0.52
CA VAL A 105 2.91 22.72 -1.25
C VAL A 105 1.39 22.72 -1.25
N LYS A 106 0.74 23.08 -0.14
CA LYS A 106 -0.72 23.20 -0.07
C LYS A 106 -1.24 24.21 -1.09
N THR A 107 -0.65 25.41 -1.15
CA THR A 107 -1.05 26.42 -2.13
C THR A 107 -0.85 25.95 -3.56
N THR A 108 0.29 25.31 -3.86
CA THR A 108 0.57 24.75 -5.19
C THR A 108 -0.47 23.70 -5.60
N VAL A 109 -0.84 22.79 -4.69
CA VAL A 109 -1.86 21.76 -4.95
C VAL A 109 -3.21 22.41 -5.23
N ILE A 110 -3.60 23.44 -4.47
CA ILE A 110 -4.87 24.17 -4.67
C ILE A 110 -4.86 24.89 -6.02
N GLU A 111 -3.80 25.65 -6.32
CA GLU A 111 -3.67 26.42 -7.57
C GLU A 111 -3.73 25.52 -8.80
N GLU A 112 -2.95 24.43 -8.82
CA GLU A 112 -2.97 23.48 -9.93
C GLU A 112 -4.33 22.78 -10.07
N SER A 113 -4.97 22.45 -8.95
CA SER A 113 -6.30 21.83 -8.94
C SER A 113 -7.37 22.78 -9.51
N GLN A 114 -7.35 24.05 -9.13
CA GLN A 114 -8.25 25.08 -9.66
C GLN A 114 -7.98 25.34 -11.15
N ASN A 115 -6.71 25.38 -11.55
CA ASN A 115 -6.33 25.52 -12.96
C ASN A 115 -6.84 24.37 -13.82
N LEU A 116 -6.79 23.13 -13.31
CA LEU A 116 -7.36 21.97 -13.99
C LEU A 116 -8.89 22.03 -14.04
N LEU A 117 -9.53 22.40 -12.93
CA LEU A 117 -10.99 22.52 -12.86
C LEU A 117 -11.51 23.57 -13.86
N ASN A 118 -10.87 24.74 -13.94
CA ASN A 118 -11.24 25.83 -14.86
C ASN A 118 -11.08 25.45 -16.34
N LYS A 119 -10.13 24.56 -16.66
CA LYS A 119 -9.93 24.05 -18.03
C LYS A 119 -10.94 22.98 -18.40
N THR A 120 -11.58 22.37 -17.41
CA THR A 120 -12.49 21.25 -17.63
C THR A 120 -13.86 21.79 -18.09
N SER A 121 -14.48 21.12 -19.07
CA SER A 121 -15.79 21.54 -19.60
C SER A 121 -16.92 21.37 -18.57
N VAL A 122 -18.01 22.14 -18.72
CA VAL A 122 -19.20 22.15 -17.84
C VAL A 122 -19.79 20.75 -17.58
N SER A 123 -19.56 19.77 -18.47
CA SER A 123 -20.06 18.39 -18.34
C SER A 123 -19.28 17.48 -17.38
N SER A 124 -18.10 17.90 -16.93
CA SER A 124 -17.25 17.12 -16.01
C SER A 124 -16.73 18.07 -14.95
N ASN A 125 -17.49 18.27 -13.90
CA ASN A 125 -17.25 19.32 -12.91
C ASN A 125 -16.26 18.88 -11.83
N PHE A 126 -15.34 17.96 -12.15
CA PHE A 126 -14.40 17.37 -11.19
C PHE A 126 -13.06 17.00 -11.83
N ILE A 127 -12.02 16.92 -10.99
CA ILE A 127 -10.67 16.47 -11.37
C ILE A 127 -10.36 15.07 -10.80
N TYR A 128 -9.42 14.36 -11.41
CA TYR A 128 -8.86 13.13 -10.87
C TYR A 128 -7.62 13.41 -10.05
N ILE A 129 -7.47 12.71 -8.93
CA ILE A 129 -6.33 12.88 -8.05
C ILE A 129 -5.74 11.53 -7.71
N ALA A 130 -4.45 11.39 -7.95
CA ALA A 130 -3.68 10.21 -7.58
C ALA A 130 -2.55 10.63 -6.65
N MET A 131 -2.41 9.97 -5.50
CA MET A 131 -1.24 10.14 -4.63
C MET A 131 -0.33 8.92 -4.73
N ILE A 132 0.91 9.12 -5.18
CA ILE A 132 1.86 8.05 -5.49
C ILE A 132 3.22 8.30 -4.84
N ASN A 133 4.04 7.25 -4.79
CA ASN A 133 5.46 7.33 -4.46
C ASN A 133 6.29 6.69 -5.59
N ASN A 134 7.62 6.78 -5.46
CA ASN A 134 8.54 6.20 -6.43
C ASN A 134 8.34 4.70 -6.67
N ALA A 135 7.98 3.92 -5.65
CA ALA A 135 7.73 2.49 -5.81
C ALA A 135 6.58 2.17 -6.79
N TYR A 136 5.63 3.10 -6.93
CA TYR A 136 4.49 2.99 -7.85
C TYR A 136 4.68 3.77 -9.17
N GLU A 137 5.88 4.29 -9.45
CA GLU A 137 6.18 5.03 -10.68
C GLU A 137 5.83 4.23 -11.94
N ARG A 138 6.37 3.01 -12.07
CA ARG A 138 6.13 2.14 -13.24
C ARG A 138 4.66 1.80 -13.43
N MET A 139 3.98 1.54 -12.31
CA MET A 139 2.54 1.26 -12.32
C MET A 139 1.74 2.47 -12.79
N THR A 140 2.15 3.67 -12.36
CA THR A 140 1.55 4.93 -12.79
C THR A 140 1.76 5.17 -14.28
N LEU A 141 2.97 4.95 -14.80
CA LEU A 141 3.24 5.06 -16.24
C LEU A 141 2.39 4.07 -17.06
N ASN A 142 2.15 2.86 -16.55
CA ASN A 142 1.25 1.89 -17.17
C ASN A 142 -0.20 2.38 -17.17
N TRP A 143 -0.67 2.99 -16.08
CA TRP A 143 -2.01 3.58 -16.01
C TRP A 143 -2.18 4.75 -16.98
N ILE A 144 -1.17 5.62 -17.07
CA ILE A 144 -1.15 6.72 -18.05
C ILE A 144 -1.28 6.15 -19.46
N CYS A 145 -0.52 5.11 -19.80
CA CYS A 145 -0.61 4.42 -21.08
C CYS A 145 -2.01 3.83 -21.33
N ASN A 146 -2.58 3.14 -20.34
CA ASN A 146 -3.93 2.57 -20.42
C ASN A 146 -5.00 3.62 -20.71
N THR A 147 -4.83 4.84 -20.20
CA THR A 147 -5.78 5.94 -20.34
C THR A 147 -5.45 6.94 -21.44
N ALA A 148 -4.35 6.74 -22.20
CA ALA A 148 -3.85 7.69 -23.19
C ALA A 148 -4.85 8.00 -24.32
N LEU A 149 -5.65 7.01 -24.72
CA LEU A 149 -6.67 7.17 -25.76
C LEU A 149 -8.02 7.64 -25.20
N MET A 150 -8.13 7.86 -23.89
CA MET A 150 -9.35 8.30 -23.23
C MET A 150 -9.42 9.82 -23.20
N GLU A 151 -10.45 10.37 -23.84
CA GLU A 151 -10.63 11.80 -23.97
C GLU A 151 -10.71 12.50 -22.60
N ASN A 152 -9.94 13.59 -22.45
CA ASN A 152 -9.92 14.46 -21.28
C ASN A 152 -9.61 13.76 -19.94
N VAL A 153 -9.05 12.55 -19.91
CA VAL A 153 -8.61 11.92 -18.65
C VAL A 153 -7.35 12.61 -18.14
N HIS A 154 -6.31 12.66 -18.97
CA HIS A 154 -5.00 13.24 -18.59
C HIS A 154 -5.11 14.74 -18.27
N ASN A 155 -5.86 15.49 -19.06
CA ASN A 155 -6.05 16.95 -18.92
C ASN A 155 -6.77 17.37 -17.63
N ARG A 156 -7.42 16.44 -16.91
CA ARG A 156 -8.05 16.70 -15.60
C ARG A 156 -7.46 15.88 -14.48
N THR A 157 -6.30 15.25 -14.70
CA THR A 157 -5.61 14.45 -13.69
C THR A 157 -4.49 15.24 -13.05
N LEU A 158 -4.51 15.30 -11.72
CA LEU A 158 -3.42 15.78 -10.88
C LEU A 158 -2.76 14.58 -10.18
N ILE A 159 -1.47 14.38 -10.44
CA ILE A 159 -0.65 13.41 -9.74
C ILE A 159 0.11 14.13 -8.63
N ILE A 160 -0.04 13.65 -7.40
CA ILE A 160 0.69 14.13 -6.23
C ILE A 160 1.72 13.07 -5.89
N SER A 161 2.99 13.37 -6.15
CA SER A 161 4.10 12.46 -5.88
C SER A 161 4.75 12.76 -4.54
N MET A 162 5.13 11.72 -3.80
CA MET A 162 5.97 11.88 -2.60
C MET A 162 7.41 12.28 -2.92
N ASP A 163 7.85 12.12 -4.17
CA ASP A 163 9.21 12.43 -4.61
C ASP A 163 9.24 13.18 -5.95
N SER A 164 10.22 14.08 -6.07
CA SER A 164 10.42 14.90 -7.27
C SER A 164 10.89 14.10 -8.47
N SER A 165 11.65 13.02 -8.27
CA SER A 165 12.11 12.14 -9.35
C SER A 165 10.95 11.56 -10.16
N THR A 166 9.89 11.09 -9.49
CA THR A 166 8.72 10.49 -10.15
C THR A 166 7.98 11.52 -11.00
N CYS A 167 7.80 12.75 -10.51
CA CYS A 167 7.21 13.80 -11.33
C CYS A 167 8.09 14.16 -12.54
N HIS A 168 9.42 14.15 -12.39
CA HIS A 168 10.34 14.37 -13.50
C HIS A 168 10.26 13.26 -14.55
N SER A 169 10.21 11.99 -14.12
CA SER A 169 10.03 10.84 -15.01
C SER A 169 8.72 10.90 -15.79
N ILE A 170 7.61 11.23 -15.12
CA ILE A 170 6.29 11.35 -15.75
C ILE A 170 6.32 12.45 -16.83
N LYS A 171 6.84 13.64 -16.50
CA LYS A 171 6.95 14.76 -17.46
C LYS A 171 7.83 14.42 -18.66
N THR A 172 8.90 13.67 -18.46
CA THR A 172 9.83 13.29 -19.53
C THR A 172 9.22 12.29 -20.52
N GLN A 173 8.32 11.42 -20.05
CA GLN A 173 7.73 10.35 -20.88
C GLN A 173 6.38 10.72 -21.52
N TRP A 174 5.59 11.60 -20.90
CA TRP A 174 4.19 11.85 -21.27
C TRP A 174 3.85 13.33 -21.51
N ASP A 175 4.87 14.19 -21.62
CA ASP A 175 4.76 15.65 -21.79
C ASP A 175 3.98 16.34 -20.64
N GLU A 176 3.63 17.62 -20.82
CA GLU A 176 3.00 18.45 -19.78
C GLU A 176 1.48 18.31 -19.66
N THR A 177 0.88 17.35 -20.37
CA THR A 177 -0.58 17.12 -20.38
C THR A 177 -1.08 16.68 -19.00
N ILE A 178 -0.30 15.86 -18.30
CA ILE A 178 -0.57 15.45 -16.92
C ILE A 178 0.19 16.37 -15.97
N LYS A 179 -0.53 16.96 -15.02
CA LYS A 179 0.09 17.78 -13.97
C LYS A 179 0.57 16.89 -12.84
N CYS A 180 1.81 17.15 -12.40
CA CYS A 180 2.44 16.45 -11.29
C CYS A 180 3.06 17.44 -10.31
N VAL A 181 2.68 17.31 -9.03
CA VAL A 181 3.19 18.10 -7.91
C VAL A 181 3.95 17.19 -6.97
N SER A 182 5.18 17.57 -6.59
CA SER A 182 5.99 16.83 -5.62
C SER A 182 5.77 17.36 -4.20
N LEU A 183 5.65 16.45 -3.24
CA LEU A 183 5.64 16.74 -1.81
C LEU A 183 7.06 16.71 -1.21
N ASP A 184 8.02 16.07 -1.89
CA ASP A 184 9.42 15.87 -1.45
C ASP A 184 9.56 15.34 -0.01
N ILE A 185 8.94 14.19 0.27
CA ILE A 185 8.97 13.55 1.60
C ILE A 185 10.00 12.41 1.59
N ASP A 186 11.10 12.59 2.32
CA ASP A 186 12.26 11.67 2.27
C ASP A 186 11.97 10.25 2.76
N ASN A 187 11.20 10.12 3.85
CA ASN A 187 10.97 8.83 4.51
C ASN A 187 9.93 7.95 3.81
N TYR A 188 9.36 8.42 2.70
CA TYR A 188 8.21 7.82 2.05
C TYR A 188 8.45 7.47 0.56
N LYS A 189 9.70 7.12 0.21
CA LYS A 189 10.10 6.80 -1.17
C LYS A 189 9.94 5.32 -1.58
N ILE A 190 9.79 4.40 -0.62
CA ILE A 190 9.79 2.94 -0.86
C ILE A 190 8.39 2.32 -0.75
N GLY A 191 8.22 1.08 -1.22
CA GLY A 191 6.99 0.31 -0.99
C GLY A 191 6.79 -0.05 0.48
N TYR A 192 5.54 -0.12 0.93
CA TYR A 192 5.20 -0.32 2.34
C TYR A 192 4.54 -1.66 2.61
N ASP A 193 4.86 -2.21 3.77
CA ASP A 193 4.14 -3.36 4.31
C ASP A 193 2.76 -2.94 4.83
N TRP A 194 1.74 -3.64 4.37
CA TRP A 194 0.37 -3.43 4.83
C TRP A 194 0.25 -3.66 6.35
N GLY A 195 -0.49 -2.77 7.02
CA GLY A 195 -0.71 -2.81 8.47
C GLY A 195 0.43 -2.25 9.33
N ARG A 196 1.51 -1.73 8.72
CA ARG A 196 2.53 -0.96 9.44
C ARG A 196 2.14 0.52 9.59
N GLN A 197 2.69 1.17 10.61
CA GLN A 197 2.40 2.57 10.91
C GLN A 197 2.70 3.52 9.75
N GLN A 198 3.76 3.27 8.97
CA GLN A 198 4.07 4.04 7.76
C GLN A 198 2.93 4.00 6.73
N TYR A 199 2.32 2.82 6.52
CA TYR A 199 1.16 2.68 5.63
C TYR A 199 -0.03 3.47 6.16
N ILE A 200 -0.29 3.42 7.48
CA ILE A 200 -1.36 4.21 8.13
C ILE A 200 -1.09 5.72 7.95
N ASN A 201 0.14 6.18 8.16
CA ASN A 201 0.51 7.59 8.03
C ASN A 201 0.27 8.11 6.60
N ILE A 202 0.51 7.29 5.58
CA ILE A 202 0.22 7.63 4.18
C ILE A 202 -1.27 7.72 3.91
N LEU A 203 -2.06 6.77 4.44
CA LEU A 203 -3.51 6.85 4.30
C LEU A 203 -4.06 8.11 4.97
N THR A 204 -3.50 8.50 6.12
CA THR A 204 -3.85 9.77 6.77
C THR A 204 -3.42 10.97 5.94
N LEU A 205 -2.21 10.97 5.38
CA LEU A 205 -1.74 12.03 4.48
C LEU A 205 -2.67 12.18 3.26
N ARG A 206 -3.11 11.07 2.68
CA ARG A 206 -4.07 11.05 1.58
C ARG A 206 -5.41 11.68 1.99
N ALA A 207 -5.91 11.32 3.16
CA ALA A 207 -7.14 11.90 3.70
C ALA A 207 -6.99 13.41 3.95
N ASN A 208 -5.86 13.88 4.47
CA ASN A 208 -5.59 15.31 4.67
C ASN A 208 -5.56 16.09 3.35
N ILE A 209 -5.01 15.50 2.28
CA ILE A 209 -5.03 16.11 0.95
C ILE A 209 -6.47 16.19 0.42
N MET A 210 -7.26 15.12 0.59
CA MET A 210 -8.68 15.12 0.19
C MET A 210 -9.49 16.17 0.98
N GLU A 211 -9.23 16.30 2.27
CA GLU A 211 -9.82 17.34 3.11
C GLU A 211 -9.44 18.73 2.62
N LEU A 212 -8.15 18.99 2.34
CA LEU A 212 -7.66 20.27 1.80
C LEU A 212 -8.44 20.67 0.55
N LEU A 213 -8.65 19.74 -0.38
CA LEU A 213 -9.36 20.02 -1.63
C LEU A 213 -10.86 20.24 -1.39
N THR A 214 -11.46 19.43 -0.53
CA THR A 214 -12.88 19.56 -0.16
C THR A 214 -13.16 20.89 0.52
N SER A 215 -12.30 21.32 1.44
CA SER A 215 -12.41 22.59 2.15
C SER A 215 -12.22 23.82 1.25
N ASN A 216 -11.67 23.63 0.04
CA ASN A 216 -11.51 24.67 -0.98
C ASN A 216 -12.50 24.52 -2.14
N ASP A 217 -13.60 23.78 -1.95
CA ASP A 217 -14.66 23.58 -2.93
C ASP A 217 -14.18 23.00 -4.28
N ILE A 218 -13.15 22.14 -4.26
CA ILE A 218 -12.63 21.47 -5.45
C ILE A 218 -13.24 20.07 -5.56
N PRO A 219 -14.17 19.83 -6.50
CA PRO A 219 -14.76 18.51 -6.69
C PRO A 219 -13.70 17.59 -7.30
N HIS A 220 -13.51 16.43 -6.68
CA HIS A 220 -12.46 15.51 -7.09
C HIS A 220 -12.86 14.05 -6.92
N VAL A 221 -12.20 13.20 -7.69
CA VAL A 221 -12.27 11.74 -7.57
C VAL A 221 -10.87 11.22 -7.30
N LEU A 222 -10.69 10.59 -6.15
CA LEU A 222 -9.47 9.85 -5.84
C LEU A 222 -9.40 8.60 -6.73
N ILE A 223 -8.25 8.41 -7.38
CA ILE A 223 -7.97 7.26 -8.22
C ILE A 223 -6.70 6.56 -7.74
N GLU A 224 -6.68 5.24 -7.89
CA GLU A 224 -5.46 4.44 -7.71
C GLU A 224 -4.90 4.08 -9.09
N THR A 225 -3.58 4.11 -9.22
CA THR A 225 -2.89 3.80 -10.48
C THR A 225 -2.71 2.30 -10.71
N ASP A 226 -3.12 1.46 -9.77
CA ASP A 226 -3.19 0.00 -9.92
C ASP A 226 -4.48 -0.47 -10.62
N ALA A 227 -5.40 0.44 -10.93
CA ALA A 227 -6.63 0.14 -11.63
C ALA A 227 -6.44 0.13 -13.16
N THR A 228 -7.14 -0.76 -13.86
CA THR A 228 -7.27 -0.71 -15.33
C THR A 228 -8.60 -0.11 -15.72
N TRP A 229 -8.58 0.91 -16.57
CA TRP A 229 -9.77 1.60 -17.02
C TRP A 229 -10.18 1.09 -18.40
N PHE A 230 -11.48 0.92 -18.58
CA PHE A 230 -12.06 0.52 -19.87
C PHE A 230 -12.89 1.65 -20.50
N LYS A 231 -13.34 2.61 -19.68
CA LYS A 231 -14.19 3.74 -20.10
C LYS A 231 -13.96 4.94 -19.18
N VAL A 232 -14.21 6.12 -19.73
CA VAL A 232 -14.19 7.40 -18.99
C VAL A 232 -15.31 7.43 -17.95
N ILE A 233 -15.02 7.96 -16.76
CA ILE A 233 -16.03 8.27 -15.74
C ILE A 233 -16.66 9.63 -16.10
N ASP A 234 -17.97 9.60 -16.30
CA ASP A 234 -18.84 10.74 -16.67
C ASP A 234 -19.92 10.88 -15.58
N GLU A 235 -20.21 12.11 -15.16
CA GLU A 235 -21.22 12.45 -14.14
C GLU A 235 -22.60 11.85 -14.45
N LYS A 236 -22.94 11.68 -15.73
CA LYS A 236 -24.21 11.08 -16.15
C LYS A 236 -24.32 9.60 -15.76
N LYS A 237 -23.20 8.96 -15.44
CA LYS A 237 -23.15 7.60 -14.89
C LYS A 237 -22.81 7.71 -13.42
N LYS A 238 -23.86 7.80 -12.60
CA LYS A 238 -23.85 7.55 -11.16
C LYS A 238 -22.74 6.53 -10.85
N LEU A 239 -21.73 6.93 -10.08
CA LEU A 239 -20.56 6.12 -9.72
C LEU A 239 -21.02 4.78 -9.12
N ILE A 240 -21.21 3.78 -9.96
CA ILE A 240 -21.36 2.40 -9.53
C ILE A 240 -19.94 1.84 -9.51
N PHE A 241 -19.26 2.02 -8.39
CA PHE A 241 -18.16 1.15 -8.02
C PHE A 241 -18.73 -0.26 -7.89
N LYS A 242 -18.66 -1.07 -8.96
CA LYS A 242 -18.77 -2.51 -8.83
C LYS A 242 -17.38 -3.01 -8.43
N PRO A 243 -17.15 -3.41 -7.18
CA PRO A 243 -15.94 -4.13 -6.84
C PRO A 243 -15.83 -5.36 -7.75
N LEU A 244 -14.62 -5.63 -8.22
CA LEU A 244 -14.27 -6.75 -9.10
C LEU A 244 -14.33 -8.08 -8.34
N TYR A 245 -15.49 -8.40 -7.78
CA TYR A 245 -15.86 -9.69 -7.22
C TYR A 245 -17.33 -9.87 -7.54
N LEU A 246 -17.62 -10.48 -8.69
CA LEU A 246 -18.85 -11.16 -9.10
C LEU A 246 -18.85 -11.21 -10.64
N ALA A 247 -17.86 -11.90 -11.19
CA ALA A 247 -17.87 -12.41 -12.56
C ALA A 247 -17.79 -13.94 -12.50
N HIS A 248 -18.73 -14.54 -11.78
CA HIS A 248 -19.06 -15.96 -11.86
C HIS A 248 -20.52 -16.10 -11.47
N ASP A 249 -21.40 -15.93 -12.45
CA ASP A 249 -22.45 -16.89 -12.75
C ASP A 249 -23.37 -16.30 -13.83
N LYS A 250 -23.42 -16.99 -14.97
CA LYS A 250 -24.60 -17.24 -15.81
C LYS A 250 -24.13 -17.88 -17.12
N SER A 251 -24.13 -19.21 -17.12
CA SER A 251 -24.55 -20.03 -18.26
C SER A 251 -25.90 -20.64 -17.90
#